data_AF-A0A9W4W894-F1
#
_entry.id   AF-A0A9W4W894-F1
#
_cell.length_a   1.000
_cell.length_b   1.000
_cell.length_c   1.000
_cell.angle_alpha   90.00
_cell.angle_beta   90.00
_cell.angle_gamma   90.00
#
_symmetry.space_group_name_H-M   'P 1'
#
loop_
_entity.id
_entity.type
_entity.pdbx_description
1 polymer ?
#
loop_
_entity_poly.entity_id
_entity_poly.type
_entity_poly.pdbx_seq_one_letter_code
_entity_poly.pdbx_strand_id
1 'polypeptide(L)'
;MDIDLPSKQAGYEGRTPIHDAILWRNAALLELLLKKGARYDAIDKNGSGILHLAAQSANLDVIEILRDACIRGLSPTQPNVAGDPPMKILMARMLGEEARRQPGDTVPAYDEFLLFKQLLQEIQKRNLGLFRTRDHVDSVEDDAISEIGGPKAACVGDDNRTFESNLAYMNTVLSTGSIGEFS
;
A
#
# COMPACT_ATOMS: atom_id res chain seq x y z
N MET A 1 16.25 -23.60 8.92
CA MET A 1 15.71 -23.34 7.58
C MET A 1 15.59 -21.84 7.46
N ASP A 2 16.31 -21.25 6.51
CA ASP A 2 16.20 -19.82 6.25
C ASP A 2 14.89 -19.59 5.50
N ILE A 3 13.92 -18.99 6.21
CA ILE A 3 12.54 -18.82 5.72
C ILE A 3 12.48 -17.73 4.65
N ASP A 4 13.49 -16.88 4.57
CA ASP A 4 13.57 -15.76 3.62
C ASP A 4 14.45 -16.09 2.40
N LEU A 5 14.89 -17.34 2.25
CA LEU A 5 15.78 -17.71 1.17
C LEU A 5 15.06 -17.48 -0.18
N PRO A 6 15.56 -16.57 -1.04
CA PRO A 6 14.96 -16.37 -2.34
C PRO A 6 15.22 -17.58 -3.22
N SER A 7 14.20 -17.99 -3.96
CA SER A 7 14.30 -19.01 -4.98
C SER A 7 15.35 -18.60 -6.01
N LYS A 8 16.23 -19.55 -6.33
CA LYS A 8 17.25 -19.44 -7.38
C LYS A 8 16.82 -20.15 -8.67
N GLN A 9 15.60 -20.70 -8.69
CA GLN A 9 15.09 -21.42 -9.84
C GLN A 9 14.86 -20.45 -11.00
N ALA A 10 15.35 -20.81 -12.19
CA ALA A 10 15.13 -20.03 -13.40
C ALA A 10 13.62 -19.80 -13.61
N GLY A 11 13.22 -18.53 -13.70
CA GLY A 11 11.82 -18.09 -13.81
C GLY A 11 11.15 -17.69 -12.50
N TYR A 12 11.68 -18.10 -11.33
CA TYR A 12 11.18 -17.74 -9.99
C TYR A 12 12.22 -16.99 -9.16
N GLU A 13 13.26 -16.49 -9.81
CA GLU A 13 14.37 -15.79 -9.17
C GLU A 13 13.87 -14.65 -8.27
N GLY A 14 14.39 -14.61 -7.04
CA GLY A 14 14.04 -13.58 -6.06
C GLY A 14 12.73 -13.82 -5.30
N ARG A 15 11.97 -14.88 -5.60
CA ARG A 15 10.76 -15.20 -4.85
C ARG A 15 11.07 -15.81 -3.49
N THR A 16 10.53 -15.26 -2.43
CA THR A 16 10.58 -15.85 -1.09
C THR A 16 9.38 -16.77 -0.88
N PRO A 17 9.40 -17.67 0.12
CA PRO A 17 8.25 -18.50 0.47
C PRO A 17 6.97 -17.70 0.74
N ILE A 18 7.08 -16.46 1.24
CA ILE A 18 5.94 -15.54 1.39
C ILE A 18 5.33 -15.18 0.02
N HIS A 19 6.17 -14.90 -0.99
CA HIS A 19 5.70 -14.58 -2.33
C HIS A 19 4.89 -15.73 -2.92
N ASP A 20 5.35 -16.96 -2.73
CA ASP A 20 4.64 -18.14 -3.17
C ASP A 20 3.31 -18.28 -2.40
N ALA A 21 3.30 -18.16 -1.07
CA ALA A 21 2.06 -18.26 -0.29
C ALA A 21 0.94 -17.33 -0.80
N ILE A 22 1.30 -16.12 -1.24
CA ILE A 22 0.35 -15.14 -1.78
C ILE A 22 -0.11 -15.52 -3.19
N LEU A 23 0.82 -15.88 -4.09
CA LEU A 23 0.50 -16.27 -5.46
C LEU A 23 -0.38 -17.53 -5.51
N TRP A 24 -0.12 -18.48 -4.63
CA TRP A 24 -0.91 -19.70 -4.47
C TRP A 24 -2.19 -19.47 -3.66
N ARG A 25 -2.49 -18.23 -3.24
CA ARG A 25 -3.68 -17.87 -2.47
C ARG A 25 -3.82 -18.69 -1.17
N ASN A 26 -2.69 -19.09 -0.58
CA ASN A 26 -2.63 -19.98 0.56
C ASN A 26 -2.50 -19.18 1.87
N ALA A 27 -3.65 -18.79 2.40
CA ALA A 27 -3.80 -18.05 3.65
C ALA A 27 -3.12 -18.78 4.84
N ALA A 28 -3.31 -20.10 4.97
CA ALA A 28 -2.74 -20.88 6.06
C ALA A 28 -1.20 -20.89 6.03
N LEU A 29 -0.61 -21.01 4.82
CA LEU A 29 0.85 -20.94 4.66
C LEU A 29 1.36 -19.53 4.96
N LEU A 30 0.65 -18.49 4.52
CA LEU A 30 1.02 -17.10 4.78
C LEU A 30 1.04 -16.80 6.28
N GLU A 31 0.00 -17.20 7.02
CA GLU A 31 -0.04 -17.05 8.47
C GLU A 31 1.13 -17.76 9.15
N LEU A 32 1.45 -18.99 8.73
CA LEU A 32 2.54 -19.76 9.30
C LEU A 32 3.88 -19.05 9.10
N LEU A 33 4.12 -18.50 7.90
CA LEU A 33 5.33 -17.77 7.57
C LEU A 33 5.45 -16.48 8.40
N LEU A 34 4.37 -15.72 8.54
CA LEU A 34 4.33 -14.51 9.36
C LEU A 34 4.55 -14.83 10.85
N LYS A 35 3.92 -15.89 11.38
CA LYS A 35 4.15 -16.39 12.74
C LYS A 35 5.59 -16.82 12.98
N LYS A 36 6.30 -17.24 11.94
CA LYS A 36 7.72 -17.60 12.00
C LYS A 36 8.68 -16.41 11.83
N GLY A 37 8.17 -15.20 11.69
CA GLY A 37 8.97 -13.98 11.56
C GLY A 37 9.58 -13.80 10.17
N ALA A 38 8.95 -14.38 9.13
CA ALA A 38 9.41 -14.23 7.77
C ALA A 38 9.33 -12.76 7.30
N ARG A 39 10.32 -12.36 6.52
CA ARG A 39 10.49 -10.99 6.03
C ARG A 39 9.51 -10.68 4.90
N TYR A 40 8.76 -9.61 5.09
CA TYR A 40 7.78 -9.11 4.11
C TYR A 40 8.32 -7.99 3.21
N ASP A 41 9.55 -7.52 3.45
CA ASP A 41 10.21 -6.45 2.68
C ASP A 41 10.96 -6.97 1.45
N ALA A 42 10.95 -8.28 1.23
CA ALA A 42 11.53 -8.89 0.05
C ALA A 42 10.80 -8.45 -1.23
N ILE A 43 11.56 -8.39 -2.33
CA ILE A 43 11.08 -8.09 -3.68
C ILE A 43 11.47 -9.23 -4.61
N ASP A 44 10.61 -9.55 -5.58
CA ASP A 44 10.93 -10.50 -6.63
C ASP A 44 11.79 -9.87 -7.74
N LYS A 45 12.15 -10.66 -8.76
CA LYS A 45 12.90 -10.18 -9.94
C LYS A 45 12.23 -9.03 -10.68
N ASN A 46 10.92 -8.89 -10.58
CA ASN A 46 10.16 -7.81 -11.21
C ASN A 46 10.10 -6.56 -10.30
N GLY A 47 10.82 -6.55 -9.17
CA GLY A 47 10.70 -5.52 -8.13
C GLY A 47 9.33 -5.51 -7.46
N SER A 48 8.55 -6.57 -7.62
CA SER A 48 7.24 -6.71 -7.02
C SER A 48 7.42 -7.23 -5.60
N GLY A 49 7.14 -6.36 -4.63
CA GLY A 49 7.02 -6.74 -3.22
C GLY A 49 5.66 -7.35 -2.90
N ILE A 50 5.46 -7.64 -1.62
CA ILE A 50 4.27 -8.34 -1.08
C ILE A 50 2.93 -7.69 -1.48
N LEU A 51 2.87 -6.35 -1.54
CA LEU A 51 1.65 -5.61 -1.90
C LEU A 51 1.29 -5.75 -3.38
N HIS A 52 2.28 -5.81 -4.27
CA HIS A 52 2.07 -6.04 -5.69
C HIS A 52 1.52 -7.45 -5.95
N LEU A 53 2.07 -8.44 -5.23
CA LEU A 53 1.61 -9.82 -5.32
C LEU A 53 0.21 -9.99 -4.73
N ALA A 54 -0.10 -9.30 -3.62
CA ALA A 54 -1.45 -9.28 -3.06
C ALA A 54 -2.47 -8.71 -4.07
N ALA A 55 -2.14 -7.59 -4.73
CA ALA A 55 -2.92 -7.01 -5.81
C ALA A 55 -3.09 -7.96 -7.01
N GLN A 56 -2.05 -8.74 -7.34
CA GLN A 56 -2.10 -9.73 -8.41
C GLN A 56 -2.98 -10.93 -8.06
N SER A 57 -2.93 -11.40 -6.80
CA SER A 57 -3.71 -12.53 -6.31
C SER A 57 -5.19 -12.20 -6.08
N ALA A 58 -5.49 -10.93 -5.78
CA ALA A 58 -6.83 -10.42 -5.46
C ALA A 58 -7.61 -11.33 -4.51
N ASN A 59 -6.98 -11.81 -3.43
CA ASN A 59 -7.61 -12.69 -2.46
C ASN A 59 -7.89 -11.97 -1.14
N LEU A 60 -9.16 -11.96 -0.73
CA LEU A 60 -9.65 -11.41 0.54
C LEU A 60 -8.84 -11.91 1.74
N ASP A 61 -8.71 -13.23 1.89
CA ASP A 61 -8.05 -13.84 3.05
C ASP A 61 -6.60 -13.37 3.19
N VAL A 62 -5.90 -13.24 2.06
CA VAL A 62 -4.52 -12.76 2.02
C VAL A 62 -4.44 -11.29 2.42
N ILE A 63 -5.36 -10.45 1.93
CA ILE A 63 -5.41 -9.02 2.24
C ILE A 63 -5.71 -8.81 3.73
N GLU A 64 -6.63 -9.58 4.29
CA GLU A 64 -6.96 -9.56 5.72
C GLU A 64 -5.78 -9.97 6.58
N ILE A 65 -5.10 -11.08 6.25
CA ILE A 65 -3.90 -11.52 6.97
C ILE A 65 -2.80 -10.45 6.92
N LEU A 66 -2.55 -9.83 5.77
CA LEU A 66 -1.55 -8.77 5.64
C LEU A 66 -1.92 -7.51 6.44
N ARG A 67 -3.23 -7.21 6.56
CA ARG A 67 -3.73 -6.12 7.38
C ARG A 67 -3.49 -6.39 8.86
N ASP A 68 -3.78 -7.60 9.31
CA ASP A 68 -3.65 -8.06 10.70
C ASP A 68 -2.19 -8.23 11.12
N ALA A 69 -1.31 -8.59 10.18
CA ALA A 69 0.12 -8.76 10.39
C ALA A 69 0.87 -7.48 10.79
N CYS A 70 0.18 -6.35 11.01
CA CYS A 70 0.72 -5.08 11.49
C CYS A 70 1.98 -4.63 10.73
N ILE A 71 1.99 -4.81 9.40
CA ILE A 71 3.15 -4.53 8.57
C ILE A 71 3.51 -3.03 8.64
N ARG A 72 4.78 -2.74 8.96
CA ARG A 72 5.36 -1.38 9.01
C ARG A 72 6.55 -1.26 8.07
N GLY A 73 6.78 -0.05 7.56
CA GLY A 73 7.94 0.26 6.72
C GLY A 73 7.79 -0.11 5.24
N LEU A 74 6.65 -0.70 4.85
CA LEU A 74 6.31 -0.86 3.45
C LEU A 74 5.77 0.45 2.88
N SER A 75 6.26 0.85 1.70
CA SER A 75 5.69 1.97 0.97
C SER A 75 4.46 1.50 0.16
N PRO A 76 3.24 2.02 0.43
CA PRO A 76 2.02 1.58 -0.23
C PRO A 76 1.93 2.00 -1.70
N THR A 77 2.72 3.00 -2.09
CA THR A 77 2.79 3.55 -3.45
C THR A 77 4.06 3.13 -4.19
N GLN A 78 4.88 2.25 -3.61
CA GLN A 78 6.13 1.81 -4.22
C GLN A 78 5.87 1.19 -5.59
N PRO A 79 6.43 1.71 -6.69
CA PRO A 79 6.32 1.05 -7.99
C PRO A 79 7.26 -0.16 -8.10
N ASN A 80 6.85 -1.14 -8.89
CA ASN A 80 7.70 -2.25 -9.32
C ASN A 80 8.67 -1.82 -10.45
N VAL A 81 9.42 -2.77 -11.04
CA VAL A 81 10.35 -2.49 -12.16
C VAL A 81 9.62 -1.94 -13.40
N ALA A 82 8.34 -2.30 -13.60
CA ALA A 82 7.52 -1.76 -14.68
C ALA A 82 7.03 -0.32 -14.41
N GLY A 83 7.30 0.24 -13.22
CA GLY A 83 6.79 1.55 -12.80
C GLY A 83 5.35 1.51 -12.28
N ASP A 84 4.77 0.31 -12.10
CA ASP A 84 3.39 0.14 -11.71
C ASP A 84 3.26 0.05 -10.18
N PRO A 85 2.48 0.93 -9.53
CA PRO A 85 2.17 0.79 -8.11
C PRO A 85 1.17 -0.35 -7.87
N PRO A 86 1.06 -0.90 -6.65
CA PRO A 86 0.22 -2.05 -6.34
C PRO A 86 -1.25 -1.85 -6.74
N MET A 87 -1.81 -0.66 -6.47
CA MET A 87 -3.20 -0.34 -6.81
C MET A 87 -3.45 -0.35 -8.31
N LYS A 88 -2.46 0.02 -9.14
CA LYS A 88 -2.59 0.01 -10.60
C LYS A 88 -2.70 -1.42 -11.14
N ILE A 89 -1.97 -2.37 -10.56
CA ILE A 89 -2.03 -3.79 -10.93
C ILE A 89 -3.45 -4.33 -10.67
N LEU A 90 -3.99 -4.06 -9.48
CA LEU A 90 -5.34 -4.48 -9.13
C LEU A 90 -6.40 -3.84 -10.04
N MET A 91 -6.29 -2.53 -10.29
CA MET A 91 -7.18 -1.82 -11.22
C MET A 91 -7.08 -2.36 -12.64
N ALA A 92 -5.89 -2.73 -13.11
CA ALA A 92 -5.72 -3.33 -14.43
C ALA A 92 -6.41 -4.69 -14.55
N ARG A 93 -6.51 -5.48 -13.46
CA ARG A 93 -7.29 -6.73 -13.45
C ARG A 93 -8.80 -6.47 -13.49
N MET A 94 -9.26 -5.48 -12.72
CA MET A 94 -10.68 -5.10 -12.65
C MET A 94 -11.19 -4.45 -13.93
N LEU A 95 -10.48 -3.44 -14.43
CA LEU A 95 -10.87 -2.58 -15.55
C LEU A 95 -10.27 -3.02 -16.89
N GLY A 96 -9.38 -4.01 -16.89
CA GLY A 96 -8.71 -4.48 -18.10
C GLY A 96 -9.66 -5.09 -19.12
N GLU A 97 -9.27 -5.00 -20.39
CA GLU A 97 -9.93 -5.67 -21.51
C GLU A 97 -9.91 -7.20 -21.28
N GLU A 98 -11.07 -7.84 -21.42
CA GLU A 98 -11.24 -9.30 -21.29
C GLU A 98 -10.23 -10.10 -22.12
N ALA A 99 -9.80 -9.54 -23.25
CA ALA A 99 -8.83 -10.13 -24.16
C ALA A 99 -7.42 -10.33 -23.58
N ARG A 100 -7.06 -9.64 -22.48
CA ARG A 100 -5.74 -9.82 -21.82
C ARG A 100 -5.78 -10.79 -20.64
N ARG A 101 -6.95 -11.29 -20.26
CA ARG A 101 -7.10 -12.22 -19.13
C ARG A 101 -6.69 -13.63 -19.54
N GLN A 102 -5.93 -14.32 -18.70
CA GLN A 102 -5.62 -15.73 -18.93
C GLN A 102 -6.84 -16.60 -18.55
N PRO A 103 -7.03 -17.77 -19.19
CA PRO A 103 -8.10 -18.69 -18.80
C PRO A 103 -7.95 -19.09 -17.32
N GLY A 104 -8.95 -18.76 -16.49
CA GLY A 104 -8.91 -19.00 -15.05
C GLY A 104 -8.57 -17.78 -14.18
N ASP A 105 -8.25 -16.63 -14.79
CA ASP A 105 -8.13 -15.37 -14.04
C ASP A 105 -9.50 -14.93 -13.50
N THR A 106 -9.64 -14.94 -12.18
CA THR A 106 -10.80 -14.34 -11.51
C THR A 106 -10.71 -12.82 -11.60
N VAL A 107 -11.82 -12.20 -12.00
CA VAL A 107 -11.98 -10.75 -11.95
C VAL A 107 -12.16 -10.37 -10.48
N PRO A 108 -11.38 -9.40 -9.96
CA PRO A 108 -11.53 -9.00 -8.58
C PRO A 108 -12.91 -8.41 -8.31
N ALA A 109 -13.50 -8.76 -7.17
CA ALA A 109 -14.74 -8.15 -6.69
C ALA A 109 -14.51 -6.71 -6.22
N TYR A 110 -15.57 -5.90 -6.17
CA TYR A 110 -15.49 -4.55 -5.61
C TYR A 110 -15.08 -4.56 -4.13
N ASP A 111 -15.48 -5.58 -3.38
CA ASP A 111 -15.14 -5.73 -1.96
C ASP A 111 -13.64 -5.96 -1.78
N GLU A 112 -13.02 -6.77 -2.64
CA GLU A 112 -11.57 -6.99 -2.67
C GLU A 112 -10.81 -5.70 -2.97
N PHE A 113 -11.32 -4.90 -3.90
CA PHE A 113 -10.78 -3.57 -4.18
C PHE A 113 -10.84 -2.64 -2.97
N LEU A 114 -11.99 -2.61 -2.30
CA LEU A 114 -12.20 -1.74 -1.16
C LEU A 114 -11.28 -2.13 0.01
N LEU A 115 -11.16 -3.42 0.29
CA LEU A 115 -10.27 -3.95 1.33
C LEU A 115 -8.81 -3.69 0.99
N PHE A 116 -8.38 -3.90 -0.25
CA PHE A 116 -7.02 -3.60 -0.66
C PHE A 116 -6.70 -2.10 -0.53
N LYS A 117 -7.63 -1.23 -0.91
CA LYS A 117 -7.50 0.22 -0.73
C LYS A 117 -7.35 0.58 0.76
N GLN A 118 -8.16 -0.02 1.62
CA GLN A 118 -8.08 0.18 3.07
C GLN A 118 -6.73 -0.28 3.63
N LEU A 119 -6.22 -1.45 3.20
CA LEU A 119 -4.90 -1.95 3.58
C LEU A 119 -3.80 -0.93 3.27
N LEU A 120 -3.77 -0.37 2.06
CA LEU A 120 -2.77 0.63 1.68
C LEU A 120 -2.85 1.90 2.54
N GLN A 121 -4.06 2.37 2.82
CA GLN A 121 -4.29 3.53 3.69
C GLN A 121 -3.86 3.24 5.14
N GLU A 122 -4.11 2.05 5.65
CA GLU A 122 -3.67 1.64 6.98
C GLU A 122 -2.15 1.57 7.08
N ILE A 123 -1.47 0.98 6.10
CA ILE A 123 0.00 0.95 6.04
C ILE A 123 0.55 2.39 6.03
N GLN A 124 -0.04 3.28 5.23
CA GLN A 124 0.36 4.69 5.22
C GLN A 124 0.20 5.36 6.58
N LYS A 125 -0.95 5.15 7.24
CA LYS A 125 -1.21 5.71 8.59
C LYS A 125 -0.25 5.13 9.64
N ARG A 126 0.05 3.83 9.57
CA ARG A 126 1.01 3.16 10.46
C ARG A 126 2.42 3.71 10.27
N ASN A 127 2.83 3.97 9.03
CA ASN A 127 4.12 4.59 8.72
C ASN A 127 4.21 6.04 9.23
N LEU A 128 3.10 6.78 9.23
CA LEU A 128 3.02 8.15 9.76
C LEU A 128 2.87 8.20 11.30
N GLY A 129 2.80 7.04 11.99
CA GLY A 129 2.56 6.99 13.43
C GLY A 129 1.14 7.43 13.85
N LEU A 130 0.22 7.54 12.90
CA LEU A 130 -1.14 8.05 13.11
C LEU A 130 -2.12 7.00 13.69
N PHE A 131 -1.64 5.81 14.07
CA PHE A 131 -2.44 4.76 14.70
C PHE A 131 -2.11 4.67 16.19
N ARG A 132 -3.03 5.13 17.04
CA ARG A 132 -3.07 4.72 18.45
C ARG A 132 -3.36 3.22 18.46
N THR A 133 -2.43 2.41 18.96
CA THR A 133 -2.71 1.00 19.26
C THR A 133 -3.93 0.98 20.17
N ARG A 134 -4.99 0.29 19.75
CA ARG A 134 -6.18 0.08 20.57
C ARG A 134 -5.93 -1.05 21.59
N ASP A 135 -4.72 -1.08 22.13
CA ASP A 135 -4.25 -2.04 23.12
C ASP A 135 -3.50 -1.20 24.15
N HIS A 136 -4.26 -0.78 25.17
CA HIS A 136 -3.93 -0.47 26.56
C HIS A 136 -5.02 0.49 27.04
N VAL A 137 -6.02 -0.10 27.68
CA VAL A 137 -6.90 0.60 28.62
C VAL A 137 -6.06 0.87 29.87
N ASP A 138 -4.99 1.64 29.74
CA ASP A 138 -4.29 2.17 30.91
C ASP A 138 -5.02 3.44 31.31
N SER A 139 -5.94 3.19 32.22
CA SER A 139 -6.60 4.14 33.09
C SER A 139 -5.57 4.97 33.86
N VAL A 140 -4.93 5.98 33.27
CA VAL A 140 -4.21 6.98 34.07
C VAL A 140 -4.19 8.34 33.36
N GLU A 141 -5.00 9.23 33.92
CA GLU A 141 -4.78 10.68 34.13
C GLU A 141 -4.78 11.61 32.91
N ASP A 142 -5.89 12.36 32.83
CA ASP A 142 -5.94 13.75 32.41
C ASP A 142 -4.73 14.51 32.95
N ASP A 143 -3.81 14.96 32.10
CA ASP A 143 -2.97 16.10 32.43
C ASP A 143 -2.49 16.83 31.17
N ALA A 144 -2.94 18.09 31.08
CA ALA A 144 -2.33 19.25 30.45
C ALA A 144 -1.65 19.07 29.06
N ILE A 145 -2.35 19.54 28.01
CA ILE A 145 -1.66 20.18 26.88
C ILE A 145 -1.99 21.67 26.92
N SER A 146 -1.24 22.39 27.76
CA SER A 146 -1.05 23.82 27.66
C SER A 146 0.23 24.11 26.86
N GLU A 147 0.08 24.97 25.86
CA GLU A 147 1.07 25.96 25.41
C GLU A 147 2.29 25.56 24.53
N ILE A 148 2.11 25.82 23.23
CA ILE A 148 2.84 26.78 22.38
C ILE A 148 4.38 26.87 22.53
N GLY A 149 5.09 26.61 21.42
CA GLY A 149 6.45 27.11 21.20
C GLY A 149 7.14 26.55 19.95
N GLY A 150 6.94 27.17 18.78
CA GLY A 150 7.99 27.15 17.74
C GLY A 150 9.05 28.23 18.04
N PRO A 151 10.02 28.53 17.16
CA PRO A 151 10.64 27.72 16.09
C PRO A 151 12.20 27.79 16.09
N LYS A 152 12.90 26.85 15.43
CA LYS A 152 14.23 27.02 14.76
C LYS A 152 14.68 25.69 14.12
N ALA A 153 14.65 25.51 12.79
CA ALA A 153 15.69 25.84 11.78
C ALA A 153 17.06 25.19 12.10
N ALA A 154 17.81 24.50 11.24
CA ALA A 154 17.85 24.17 9.81
C ALA A 154 18.67 22.84 9.70
N CYS A 155 18.75 22.02 8.63
CA CYS A 155 19.23 22.25 7.26
C CYS A 155 18.80 21.04 6.38
N VAL A 156 18.14 21.24 5.23
CA VAL A 156 18.65 21.24 3.83
C VAL A 156 18.61 19.86 3.11
N GLY A 157 17.96 19.86 1.93
CA GLY A 157 18.01 18.86 0.84
C GLY A 157 16.65 18.15 0.60
N ASP A 158 15.69 18.77 -0.11
CA ASP A 158 15.41 18.58 -1.56
C ASP A 158 15.08 17.10 -1.90
N ASP A 159 13.90 16.65 -2.35
CA ASP A 159 12.85 17.24 -3.18
C ASP A 159 11.48 16.58 -2.86
N ASN A 160 10.46 17.36 -2.54
CA ASN A 160 9.06 16.91 -2.65
C ASN A 160 8.14 18.06 -3.06
N ARG A 161 8.44 18.69 -4.20
CA ARG A 161 7.49 19.55 -4.92
C ARG A 161 6.87 18.74 -6.04
N THR A 162 5.76 18.06 -5.77
CA THR A 162 4.84 17.67 -6.86
C THR A 162 3.42 17.36 -6.42
N PHE A 163 3.09 17.31 -5.13
CA PHE A 163 1.76 16.84 -4.71
C PHE A 163 0.74 17.92 -4.29
N GLU A 164 1.14 19.18 -4.07
CA GLU A 164 0.21 20.21 -3.57
C GLU A 164 -0.20 21.29 -4.60
N SER A 165 0.25 21.21 -5.86
CA SER A 165 -0.12 22.20 -6.88
C SER A 165 -1.46 21.94 -7.58
N ASN A 166 -2.07 20.75 -7.43
CA ASN A 166 -3.22 20.35 -8.26
C ASN A 166 -4.60 20.55 -7.60
N LEU A 167 -4.68 20.87 -6.30
CA LEU A 167 -5.96 21.19 -5.64
C LEU A 167 -6.29 22.70 -5.65
N ALA A 168 -5.30 23.57 -5.89
CA ALA A 168 -5.50 25.02 -5.95
C ALA A 168 -6.02 25.51 -7.32
N TYR A 169 -5.74 24.78 -8.41
CA TYR A 169 -6.09 25.22 -9.76
C TYR A 169 -7.57 24.99 -10.11
N MET A 170 -8.23 23.98 -9.52
CA MET A 170 -9.63 23.66 -9.83
C MET A 170 -10.65 24.56 -9.09
N ASN A 171 -10.28 25.15 -7.95
CA ASN A 171 -11.17 26.03 -7.19
C ASN A 171 -11.15 27.50 -7.64
N THR A 172 -10.22 27.89 -8.52
CA THR A 172 -10.11 29.27 -9.01
C THR A 172 -10.88 29.50 -10.31
N VAL A 173 -11.14 28.45 -11.09
CA VAL A 173 -11.79 28.58 -12.42
C VAL A 173 -13.33 28.65 -12.34
N LEU A 174 -13.94 28.25 -11.22
CA LEU A 174 -15.40 28.24 -11.08
C LEU A 174 -16.00 29.48 -10.38
N SER A 175 -15.17 30.45 -9.96
CA SER A 175 -15.65 31.66 -9.26
C SER A 175 -15.62 32.96 -10.08
N THR A 176 -15.08 32.96 -11.29
CA THR A 176 -15.05 34.17 -12.15
C THR A 176 -15.84 33.93 -13.43
N GLY A 177 -17.14 33.75 -13.28
CA GLY A 177 -18.11 33.71 -14.37
C GLY A 177 -19.23 34.70 -14.13
N SER A 178 -18.92 36.01 -14.11
CA SER A 178 -19.92 37.05 -14.39
C SER A 178 -19.27 38.41 -14.64
N ILE A 179 -19.83 39.08 -15.65
CA ILE A 179 -19.84 40.51 -16.00
C ILE A 179 -18.58 41.21 -16.58
N GLY A 180 -18.79 41.79 -17.76
CA GLY A 180 -17.90 42.64 -18.55
C GLY A 180 -18.35 42.61 -20.01
N GLU A 181 -19.55 43.12 -20.34
CA GLU A 181 -19.72 44.46 -20.95
C GLU A 181 -18.65 44.77 -22.00
N PHE A 182 -19.02 44.75 -23.28
CA PHE A 182 -18.33 45.49 -24.32
C PHE A 182 -19.34 46.05 -25.34
N SER A 183 -19.33 47.39 -25.37
CA SER A 183 -19.75 48.32 -26.44
C SER A 183 -21.23 48.55 -26.71
#